data_AF-A0A2N2IPP3-F1
#
_entry.id   AF-A0A2N2IPP3-F1
#
_cell.length_a   1.000
_cell.length_b   1.000
_cell.length_c   1.000
_cell.angle_alpha   90.00
_cell.angle_beta   90.00
_cell.angle_gamma   90.00
#
_symmetry.space_group_name_H-M   'P 1'
#
loop_
_entity.id
_entity.type
_entity.pdbx_description
1 polymer ?
#
loop_
_entity_poly.entity_id
_entity_poly.type
_entity_poly.pdbx_seq_one_letter_code
_entity_poly.pdbx_strand_id
1 'polypeptide(L)'
;MNAPIVFNRPTRDPLRERPPEGPFLAVLWRLRFLVVQDLDGKGMLFRVILWGAFAYMGFGFLIAPLAPEPVSGFWHMINLPFHEAGHVIFGWLPRLGVSIMGSGGQLLMPLICGVVMFLTTRDTFGVTICLWWLGQNFLDIAPYINDARSGTLPLLGGNTGQTSPYGFHDWQFILGELKMLHRDHAIAAASWRTGKVIIVIALTWGAAILIYNGWRTYGPRRLRS
;
A
#
# COMPACT_ATOMS: atom_id res chain seq x y z
N MET A 1 17.91 -11.23 50.37
CA MET A 1 17.53 -10.38 49.22
C MET A 1 16.69 -11.23 48.29
N ASN A 2 15.37 -11.03 48.26
CA ASN A 2 14.48 -11.81 47.39
C ASN A 2 14.53 -11.18 45.99
N ALA A 3 15.01 -11.93 45.01
CA ALA A 3 14.91 -11.54 43.62
C ALA A 3 13.43 -11.38 43.24
N PRO A 4 13.04 -10.31 42.53
CA PRO A 4 11.67 -10.15 42.10
C PRO A 4 11.31 -11.30 41.16
N ILE A 5 10.22 -12.01 41.47
CA ILE A 5 9.64 -13.00 40.56
C ILE A 5 9.08 -12.23 39.36
N VAL A 6 9.90 -12.11 38.31
CA VAL A 6 9.43 -11.62 37.02
C VAL A 6 8.57 -12.73 36.43
N PHE A 7 7.24 -12.56 36.51
CA PHE A 7 6.30 -13.35 35.71
C PHE A 7 6.47 -12.95 34.24
N ASN A 8 7.58 -13.37 33.62
CA ASN A 8 7.66 -13.40 32.18
C ASN A 8 6.58 -14.37 31.72
N ARG A 9 5.53 -13.85 31.08
CA ARG A 9 4.59 -14.73 30.36
C ARG A 9 5.45 -15.54 29.40
N PRO A 10 5.45 -16.88 29.49
CA PRO A 10 6.23 -17.67 28.56
C PRO A 10 5.77 -17.32 27.15
N THR A 11 6.67 -16.74 26.37
CA THR A 11 6.49 -16.56 24.93
C THR A 11 6.26 -17.95 24.35
N ARG A 12 5.19 -18.13 23.56
CA ARG A 12 4.89 -19.43 22.96
C ARG A 12 6.09 -19.83 22.09
N ASP A 13 6.71 -20.97 22.38
CA ASP A 13 7.71 -21.58 21.52
C ASP A 13 7.04 -21.96 20.18
N PRO A 14 7.39 -21.32 19.05
CA PRO A 14 6.75 -21.55 17.77
C PRO A 14 6.84 -23.01 17.29
N LEU A 15 7.84 -23.76 17.77
CA LEU A 15 8.09 -25.16 17.40
C LEU A 15 7.28 -26.16 18.24
N ARG A 16 6.64 -25.71 19.33
CA ARG A 16 5.79 -26.52 20.23
C ARG A 16 4.30 -26.21 20.15
N GLU A 17 3.89 -25.21 19.36
CA GLU A 17 2.48 -24.88 19.16
C GLU A 17 1.79 -25.96 18.31
N ARG A 18 0.70 -26.55 18.83
CA ARG A 18 -0.19 -27.42 18.04
C ARG A 18 -1.01 -26.57 17.07
N PRO A 19 -1.39 -27.11 15.90
CA PRO A 19 -2.25 -26.38 14.97
C PRO A 19 -3.57 -25.96 15.64
N PRO A 20 -4.06 -24.73 15.36
CA PRO A 20 -5.27 -24.20 15.97
C PRO A 20 -6.52 -24.98 15.55
N GLU A 21 -7.51 -25.02 16.44
CA GLU A 21 -8.85 -25.51 16.11
C GLU A 21 -9.63 -24.43 15.36
N GLY A 22 -10.35 -24.83 14.31
CA GLY A 22 -11.13 -23.94 13.44
C GLY A 22 -10.52 -23.74 12.05
N PRO A 23 -11.34 -23.73 10.98
CA PRO A 23 -10.85 -23.76 9.59
C PRO A 23 -10.03 -22.52 9.21
N PHE A 24 -10.42 -21.33 9.70
CA PHE A 24 -9.74 -20.08 9.38
C PHE A 24 -8.32 -20.01 9.97
N LEU A 25 -8.17 -20.29 11.27
CA LEU A 25 -6.87 -20.26 11.93
C LEU A 25 -5.92 -21.35 11.38
N ALA A 26 -6.46 -22.49 10.92
CA ALA A 26 -5.67 -23.53 10.28
C ALA A 26 -5.04 -23.05 8.95
N VAL A 27 -5.73 -22.22 8.17
CA VAL A 27 -5.17 -21.58 6.97
C VAL A 27 -4.04 -20.62 7.36
N LEU A 28 -4.27 -19.75 8.35
CA LEU A 28 -3.25 -18.80 8.81
C LEU A 28 -2.02 -19.50 9.39
N TRP A 29 -2.19 -20.65 10.04
CA TRP A 29 -1.10 -21.49 10.52
C TRP A 29 -0.22 -22.05 9.39
N ARG A 30 -0.83 -22.42 8.25
CA ARG A 30 -0.09 -22.82 7.04
C ARG A 30 0.67 -21.64 6.44
N LEU A 31 0.10 -20.44 6.52
CA LEU A 31 0.69 -19.17 6.06
C LEU A 31 1.48 -18.44 7.15
N ARG A 32 1.92 -19.13 8.21
CA ARG A 32 2.51 -18.49 9.40
C ARG A 32 3.72 -17.59 9.11
N PHE A 33 4.46 -17.84 8.03
CA PHE A 33 5.57 -16.97 7.62
C PHE A 33 5.12 -15.57 7.14
N LEU A 34 3.85 -15.42 6.76
CA LEU A 34 3.24 -14.14 6.36
C LEU A 34 2.49 -13.45 7.50
N VAL A 35 2.11 -14.20 8.55
CA VAL A 35 1.24 -13.69 9.62
C VAL A 35 1.85 -13.67 11.01
N VAL A 36 2.88 -14.46 11.30
CA VAL A 36 3.57 -14.42 12.60
C VAL A 36 4.36 -13.14 12.72
N GLN A 37 4.13 -12.41 13.81
CA GLN A 37 4.89 -11.22 14.19
C GLN A 37 5.19 -11.27 15.68
N ASP A 38 6.40 -10.88 16.08
CA ASP A 38 6.79 -10.81 17.48
C ASP A 38 6.29 -9.50 18.09
N LEU A 39 5.10 -9.55 18.69
CA LEU A 39 4.38 -8.39 19.23
C LEU A 39 4.12 -8.54 20.71
N ASP A 40 4.54 -7.55 21.49
CA ASP A 40 4.05 -7.35 22.84
C ASP A 40 2.65 -6.69 22.83
N GLY A 41 2.06 -6.49 24.01
CA GLY A 41 0.71 -5.93 24.08
C GLY A 41 0.60 -4.50 23.55
N LYS A 42 1.67 -3.69 23.71
CA LYS A 42 1.70 -2.30 23.22
C LYS A 42 1.85 -2.27 21.69
N GLY A 43 2.73 -3.09 21.13
CA GLY A 43 2.93 -3.25 19.69
C GLY A 43 1.67 -3.76 19.00
N MET A 44 0.93 -4.69 19.62
CA MET A 44 -0.38 -5.10 19.13
C MET A 44 -1.36 -3.93 19.07
N LEU A 45 -1.53 -3.18 20.17
CA LEU A 45 -2.45 -2.05 20.24
C LEU A 45 -2.09 -0.97 19.19
N PHE A 46 -0.81 -0.65 19.06
CA PHE A 46 -0.33 0.29 18.05
C PHE A 46 -0.72 -0.15 16.63
N ARG A 47 -0.50 -1.42 16.28
CA ARG A 47 -0.83 -1.94 14.94
C ARG A 47 -2.33 -2.02 14.69
N VAL A 48 -3.16 -2.27 15.72
CA VAL A 48 -4.62 -2.20 15.61
C VAL A 48 -5.07 -0.76 15.30
N ILE A 49 -4.53 0.24 16.00
CA ILE A 49 -4.82 1.65 15.75
C ILE A 49 -4.38 2.03 14.33
N LEU A 50 -3.17 1.64 13.93
CA LEU A 50 -2.64 1.94 12.60
C LEU A 50 -3.52 1.29 11.52
N TRP A 51 -3.84 0.00 11.66
CA TRP A 51 -4.73 -0.69 10.72
C TRP A 51 -6.09 -0.01 10.65
N GLY A 52 -6.67 0.41 11.77
CA GLY A 52 -7.94 1.14 11.80
C GLY A 52 -7.91 2.44 11.01
N ALA A 53 -6.83 3.23 11.14
CA ALA A 53 -6.65 4.47 10.38
C ALA A 53 -6.54 4.21 8.86
N PHE A 54 -5.75 3.22 8.46
CA PHE A 54 -5.60 2.84 7.04
C PHE A 54 -6.86 2.17 6.48
N ALA A 55 -7.62 1.44 7.29
CA ALA A 55 -8.91 0.86 6.91
C ALA A 55 -9.96 1.96 6.69
N TYR A 56 -10.02 2.96 7.57
CA TYR A 56 -10.92 4.11 7.42
C TYR A 56 -10.64 4.86 6.11
N MET A 57 -9.40 5.25 5.88
CA MET A 57 -9.00 5.96 4.67
C MET A 57 -9.14 5.06 3.42
N GLY A 58 -8.73 3.78 3.52
CA GLY A 58 -8.85 2.80 2.46
C GLY A 58 -10.29 2.56 2.03
N PHE A 59 -11.23 2.51 2.98
CA PHE A 59 -12.66 2.38 2.66
C PHE A 59 -13.17 3.61 1.89
N GLY A 60 -12.75 4.81 2.29
CA GLY A 60 -13.01 6.04 1.53
C GLY A 60 -12.58 5.92 0.06
N PHE A 61 -11.36 5.46 -0.18
CA PHE A 61 -10.85 5.23 -1.54
C PHE A 61 -11.56 4.09 -2.29
N LEU A 62 -12.03 3.05 -1.59
CA LEU A 62 -12.76 1.95 -2.22
C LEU A 62 -14.15 2.38 -2.73
N ILE A 63 -14.79 3.37 -2.10
CA ILE A 63 -16.07 3.91 -2.55
C ILE A 63 -15.92 5.14 -3.44
N ALA A 64 -14.75 5.79 -3.44
CA ALA A 64 -14.46 6.92 -4.30
C ALA A 64 -14.67 6.55 -5.79
N PRO A 65 -15.36 7.40 -6.57
CA PRO A 65 -15.50 7.21 -8.00
C PRO A 65 -14.15 7.37 -8.72
N LEU A 66 -14.08 6.97 -9.99
CA LEU A 66 -13.00 7.40 -10.87
C LEU A 66 -13.26 8.85 -11.25
N ALA A 67 -12.94 9.75 -10.33
CA ALA A 67 -12.97 11.17 -10.49
C ALA A 67 -11.61 11.71 -10.06
N PRO A 68 -11.23 12.92 -10.50
CA PRO A 68 -10.10 13.60 -9.90
C PRO A 68 -10.35 13.64 -8.40
N GLU A 69 -9.49 12.96 -7.64
CA GLU A 69 -9.30 13.38 -6.25
C GLU A 69 -9.02 14.89 -6.33
N PRO A 70 -9.56 15.71 -5.41
CA PRO A 70 -9.12 17.09 -5.32
C PRO A 70 -7.59 17.05 -5.41
N VAL A 71 -7.00 17.83 -6.32
CA VAL A 71 -5.54 17.87 -6.56
C VAL A 71 -4.74 18.23 -5.28
N SER A 72 -5.44 18.41 -4.15
CA SER A 72 -5.03 18.68 -2.79
C SER A 72 -5.31 17.54 -1.78
N GLY A 73 -5.69 16.34 -2.22
CA GLY A 73 -5.90 15.19 -1.35
C GLY A 73 -4.65 14.90 -0.52
N PHE A 74 -4.80 14.66 0.78
CA PHE A 74 -3.68 14.47 1.70
C PHE A 74 -2.66 13.42 1.22
N TRP A 75 -3.14 12.31 0.65
CA TRP A 75 -2.26 11.24 0.19
C TRP A 75 -1.62 11.51 -1.17
N HIS A 76 -2.26 12.29 -2.04
CA HIS A 76 -1.65 12.79 -3.27
C HIS A 76 -0.39 13.61 -2.97
N MET A 77 -0.46 14.48 -1.94
CA MET A 77 0.70 15.26 -1.47
C MET A 77 1.85 14.39 -0.93
N ILE A 78 1.58 13.16 -0.49
CA ILE A 78 2.61 12.20 -0.08
C ILE A 78 3.26 11.55 -1.31
N ASN A 79 2.50 11.25 -2.36
CA ASN A 79 3.02 10.63 -3.58
C ASN A 79 3.83 11.59 -4.45
N LEU A 80 3.39 12.85 -4.51
CA LEU A 80 3.91 13.87 -5.42
C LEU A 80 5.44 14.04 -5.37
N PRO A 81 6.11 14.12 -4.20
CA PRO A 81 7.57 14.19 -4.16
C PRO A 81 8.27 13.01 -4.83
N PHE A 82 7.68 11.82 -4.76
CA PHE A 82 8.23 10.62 -5.41
C PHE A 82 7.96 10.60 -6.91
N HIS A 83 6.86 11.21 -7.35
CA HIS A 83 6.60 11.45 -8.78
C HIS A 83 7.67 12.37 -9.37
N GLU A 84 7.88 13.54 -8.76
CA GLU A 84 8.89 14.50 -9.21
C GLU A 84 10.31 13.93 -9.12
N ALA A 85 10.62 13.22 -8.03
CA ALA A 85 11.91 12.53 -7.90
C ALA A 85 12.10 11.48 -9.01
N GLY A 86 11.02 10.85 -9.46
CA GLY A 86 11.02 9.95 -10.61
C GLY A 86 11.53 10.61 -11.88
N HIS A 87 11.04 11.82 -12.20
CA HIS A 87 11.56 12.59 -13.33
C HIS A 87 13.04 12.95 -13.17
N VAL A 88 13.43 13.40 -11.96
CA VAL A 88 14.79 13.88 -11.69
C VAL A 88 15.81 12.73 -11.71
N ILE A 89 15.56 11.65 -10.96
CA ILE A 89 16.47 10.50 -10.83
C ILE A 89 16.67 9.80 -12.18
N PHE A 90 15.61 9.71 -12.98
CA PHE A 90 15.63 9.04 -14.28
C PHE A 90 15.77 10.01 -15.46
N GLY A 91 16.18 11.26 -15.22
CA GLY A 91 16.34 12.30 -16.25
C GLY A 91 17.33 11.95 -17.37
N TRP A 92 18.15 10.91 -17.18
CA TRP A 92 19.07 10.36 -18.17
C TRP A 92 18.38 9.43 -19.20
N LEU A 93 17.12 9.03 -18.98
CA LEU A 93 16.34 8.28 -19.95
C LEU A 93 15.87 9.18 -21.11
N PRO A 94 15.48 8.60 -22.26
CA PRO A 94 14.72 9.33 -23.28
C PRO A 94 13.44 9.94 -22.68
N ARG A 95 12.92 11.02 -23.27
CA ARG A 95 11.74 11.75 -22.75
C ARG A 95 10.57 10.86 -22.35
N LEU A 96 10.26 9.83 -23.16
CA LEU A 96 9.20 8.87 -22.85
C LEU A 96 9.48 8.12 -21.53
N GLY A 97 10.73 7.67 -21.33
CA GLY A 97 11.16 7.03 -20.10
C GLY A 97 11.08 7.98 -18.90
N VAL A 98 11.52 9.23 -19.04
CA VAL A 98 11.43 10.24 -17.96
C VAL A 98 9.97 10.45 -17.53
N SER A 99 9.06 10.56 -18.48
CA SER A 99 7.63 10.76 -18.21
C SER A 99 7.00 9.52 -17.55
N ILE A 100 7.31 8.32 -18.04
CA ILE A 100 6.93 7.05 -17.38
C ILE A 100 7.44 7.01 -15.94
N MET A 101 8.66 7.47 -15.70
CA MET A 101 9.27 7.43 -14.39
C MET A 101 8.71 8.44 -13.39
N GLY A 102 7.90 9.42 -13.80
CA GLY A 102 7.08 10.20 -12.86
C GLY A 102 6.18 9.26 -12.05
N SER A 103 5.17 8.66 -12.70
CA SER A 103 4.32 7.65 -12.06
C SER A 103 5.11 6.42 -11.59
N GLY A 104 6.21 6.06 -12.27
CA GLY A 104 7.11 4.98 -11.87
C GLY A 104 7.75 5.23 -10.51
N GLY A 105 8.19 6.46 -10.20
CA GLY A 105 8.84 6.80 -8.94
C GLY A 105 7.91 6.64 -7.74
N GLN A 106 6.69 7.16 -7.85
CA GLN A 106 5.68 7.02 -6.79
C GLN A 106 5.20 5.57 -6.58
N LEU A 107 5.26 4.70 -7.61
CA LEU A 107 4.99 3.27 -7.47
C LEU A 107 6.17 2.49 -6.89
N LEU A 108 7.40 2.83 -7.27
CA LEU A 108 8.61 2.17 -6.79
C LEU A 108 8.84 2.40 -5.30
N MET A 109 8.52 3.58 -4.78
CA MET A 109 8.77 3.89 -3.38
C MET A 109 8.07 2.95 -2.39
N PRO A 110 6.73 2.75 -2.43
CA PRO A 110 6.06 1.78 -1.56
C PRO A 110 6.58 0.35 -1.78
N LEU A 111 6.93 -0.02 -3.03
CA LEU A 111 7.51 -1.33 -3.32
C LEU A 111 8.87 -1.53 -2.63
N ILE A 112 9.76 -0.55 -2.71
CA ILE A 112 11.06 -0.57 -2.05
C ILE A 112 10.88 -0.65 -0.53
N CYS A 113 10.03 0.19 0.05
CA CYS A 113 9.71 0.12 1.48
C CYS A 113 9.20 -1.27 1.88
N GLY A 114 8.26 -1.83 1.12
CA GLY A 114 7.70 -3.15 1.38
C GLY A 114 8.77 -4.26 1.30
N VAL A 115 9.61 -4.24 0.27
CA VAL A 115 10.71 -5.21 0.10
C VAL A 115 11.71 -5.10 1.25
N VAL A 116 12.10 -3.88 1.63
CA VAL A 116 13.01 -3.66 2.75
C VAL A 116 12.39 -4.17 4.04
N MET A 117 11.15 -3.79 4.37
CA MET A 117 10.45 -4.28 5.56
C MET A 117 10.33 -5.81 5.58
N PHE A 118 10.06 -6.42 4.43
CA PHE A 118 9.96 -7.87 4.33
C PHE A 118 11.31 -8.57 4.53
N LEU A 119 12.38 -8.08 3.90
CA LEU A 119 13.68 -8.77 3.89
C LEU A 119 14.51 -8.48 5.13
N THR A 120 14.56 -7.21 5.57
CA THR A 120 15.48 -6.75 6.61
C THR A 120 14.86 -6.78 8.00
N THR A 121 13.64 -6.26 8.18
CA THR A 121 12.99 -6.18 9.50
C THR A 121 12.01 -7.32 9.75
N ARG A 122 11.66 -8.11 8.73
CA ARG A 122 10.63 -9.17 8.78
C ARG A 122 9.27 -8.65 9.26
N ASP A 123 8.99 -7.37 9.02
CA ASP A 123 7.74 -6.72 9.43
C ASP A 123 6.67 -6.90 8.34
N THR A 124 5.95 -8.03 8.38
CA THR A 124 4.91 -8.30 7.40
C THR A 124 3.71 -7.38 7.55
N PHE A 125 3.49 -6.79 8.74
CA PHE A 125 2.43 -5.80 8.91
C PHE A 125 2.79 -4.49 8.20
N GLY A 126 4.03 -4.03 8.33
CA GLY A 126 4.54 -2.89 7.58
C GLY A 126 4.41 -3.09 6.06
N VAL A 127 4.66 -4.30 5.56
CA VAL A 127 4.43 -4.66 4.15
C VAL A 127 2.97 -4.43 3.74
N THR A 128 2.00 -4.75 4.59
CA THR A 128 0.58 -4.48 4.27
C THR A 128 0.29 -2.99 4.11
N ILE A 129 0.94 -2.14 4.91
CA ILE A 129 0.82 -0.68 4.79
C ILE A 129 1.48 -0.19 3.49
N CYS A 130 2.63 -0.74 3.12
CA CYS A 130 3.27 -0.44 1.84
C CYS A 130 2.42 -0.89 0.64
N LEU A 131 1.79 -2.06 0.71
CA LEU A 131 0.85 -2.51 -0.32
C LEU A 131 -0.38 -1.60 -0.39
N TRP A 132 -0.93 -1.20 0.75
CA TRP A 132 -2.02 -0.23 0.77
C TRP A 132 -1.62 1.06 0.07
N TRP A 133 -0.41 1.57 0.34
CA TRP A 133 0.13 2.78 -0.28
C TRP A 133 0.32 2.61 -1.79
N LEU A 134 0.84 1.45 -2.23
CA LEU A 134 0.91 1.10 -3.65
C LEU A 134 -0.48 1.10 -4.30
N GLY A 135 -1.48 0.51 -3.65
CA GLY A 135 -2.85 0.51 -4.15
C GLY A 135 -3.43 1.92 -4.28
N GLN A 136 -3.16 2.79 -3.30
CA GLN A 136 -3.57 4.19 -3.37
C GLN A 136 -2.90 4.90 -4.55
N ASN A 137 -1.62 4.66 -4.85
CA ASN A 137 -0.95 5.26 -6.01
C ASN A 137 -1.67 4.95 -7.33
N PHE A 138 -2.13 3.71 -7.52
CA PHE A 138 -2.91 3.34 -8.72
C PHE A 138 -4.24 4.10 -8.81
N LEU A 139 -4.87 4.43 -7.68
CA LEU A 139 -6.06 5.26 -7.65
C LEU A 139 -5.73 6.72 -7.95
N ASP A 140 -4.65 7.23 -7.38
CA ASP A 140 -4.16 8.60 -7.52
C ASP A 140 -3.80 8.95 -8.97
N ILE A 141 -3.18 8.01 -9.68
CA ILE A 141 -2.75 8.18 -11.08
C ILE A 141 -3.93 8.05 -12.06
N ALA A 142 -4.98 7.27 -11.71
CA ALA A 142 -6.05 6.92 -12.64
C ALA A 142 -6.80 8.13 -13.26
N PRO A 143 -7.14 9.19 -12.50
CA PRO A 143 -7.75 10.40 -13.08
C PRO A 143 -6.86 11.11 -14.09
N TYR A 144 -5.55 11.16 -13.86
CA TYR A 144 -4.59 11.75 -14.81
C TYR A 144 -4.44 10.90 -16.08
N ILE A 145 -4.49 9.56 -15.97
CA ILE A 145 -4.61 8.70 -17.15
C ILE A 145 -5.90 9.04 -17.90
N ASN A 146 -7.02 9.16 -17.17
CA ASN A 146 -8.34 9.41 -17.75
C ASN A 146 -8.45 10.78 -18.44
N ASP A 147 -7.66 11.76 -17.99
CA ASP A 147 -7.59 13.12 -18.53
C ASP A 147 -6.59 13.27 -19.68
N ALA A 148 -5.86 12.22 -20.06
CA ALA A 148 -4.77 12.31 -21.04
C ALA A 148 -5.16 12.96 -22.37
N ARG A 149 -6.40 12.81 -22.85
CA ARG A 149 -6.90 13.51 -24.05
C ARG A 149 -7.50 14.89 -23.77
N SER A 150 -8.17 15.07 -22.63
CA SER A 150 -8.85 16.32 -22.28
C SER A 150 -7.89 17.38 -21.76
N GLY A 151 -6.89 16.99 -20.97
CA GLY A 151 -5.86 17.87 -20.39
C GLY A 151 -6.44 18.96 -19.51
N THR A 152 -7.56 18.69 -18.83
CA THR A 152 -8.33 19.67 -18.05
C THR A 152 -7.95 19.68 -16.57
N LEU A 153 -7.32 18.62 -16.06
CA LEU A 153 -6.98 18.55 -14.66
C LEU A 153 -5.81 19.48 -14.31
N PRO A 154 -5.86 20.15 -13.14
CA PRO A 154 -4.71 20.88 -12.63
C PRO A 154 -3.53 19.94 -12.43
N LEU A 155 -2.38 20.36 -12.95
CA LEU A 155 -1.08 19.74 -12.80
C LEU A 155 -0.27 20.47 -11.72
N LEU A 156 0.90 19.92 -11.40
CA LEU A 156 1.84 20.61 -10.53
C LEU A 156 2.19 21.99 -11.09
N GLY A 157 2.14 23.01 -10.23
CA GLY A 157 2.36 24.41 -10.62
C GLY A 157 1.11 25.16 -11.10
N GLY A 158 -0.07 24.53 -11.09
CA GLY A 158 -1.35 25.19 -11.34
C GLY A 158 -1.76 25.31 -12.81
N ASN A 159 -0.95 24.80 -13.74
CA ASN A 159 -1.29 24.70 -15.16
C ASN A 159 -2.15 23.47 -15.44
N THR A 160 -2.65 23.34 -16.68
CA THR A 160 -3.32 22.12 -17.17
C THR A 160 -2.60 21.59 -18.41
N GLY A 161 -2.98 20.40 -18.89
CA GLY A 161 -2.48 19.87 -20.17
C GLY A 161 -2.84 20.76 -21.37
N GLN A 162 -3.94 21.50 -21.30
CA GLN A 162 -4.37 22.43 -22.34
C GLN A 162 -3.55 23.74 -22.38
N THR A 163 -3.09 24.21 -21.22
CA THR A 163 -2.34 25.48 -21.11
C THR A 163 -0.82 25.29 -21.14
N SER A 164 -0.35 24.05 -21.26
CA SER A 164 1.07 23.69 -21.20
C SER A 164 1.58 23.13 -22.54
N PRO A 165 2.89 23.23 -22.83
CA PRO A 165 3.47 22.59 -24.01
C PRO A 165 3.29 21.06 -23.98
N TYR A 166 3.28 20.45 -25.16
CA TYR A 166 3.26 18.99 -25.28
C TYR A 166 4.43 18.35 -24.52
N GLY A 167 4.13 17.31 -23.73
CA GLY A 167 5.10 16.68 -22.84
C GLY A 167 5.07 17.14 -21.40
N PHE A 168 4.25 18.15 -21.05
CA PHE A 168 4.09 18.58 -19.65
C PHE A 168 3.07 17.71 -18.88
N HIS A 169 2.00 17.26 -19.56
CA HIS A 169 1.09 16.27 -19.00
C HIS A 169 1.61 14.87 -19.30
N ASP A 170 2.14 14.17 -18.30
CA ASP A 170 2.82 12.88 -18.49
C ASP A 170 1.97 11.87 -19.25
N TRP A 171 0.74 11.61 -18.80
CA TRP A 171 -0.10 10.59 -19.44
C TRP A 171 -0.58 10.95 -20.85
N GLN A 172 -0.74 12.24 -21.18
CA GLN A 172 -0.96 12.68 -22.56
C GLN A 172 0.26 12.31 -23.42
N PHE A 173 1.46 12.60 -22.93
CA PHE A 173 2.70 12.34 -23.64
C PHE A 173 2.95 10.85 -23.80
N ILE A 174 2.90 10.07 -22.70
CA ILE A 174 3.10 8.61 -22.71
C ILE A 174 2.17 7.94 -23.69
N LEU A 175 0.85 8.20 -23.59
CA LEU A 175 -0.12 7.57 -24.48
C LEU A 175 -0.05 8.11 -25.91
N GLY A 176 0.39 9.36 -26.10
CA GLY A 176 0.60 9.96 -27.41
C GLY A 176 1.75 9.33 -28.17
N GLU A 177 2.90 9.18 -27.50
CA GLU A 177 4.08 8.52 -28.06
C GLU A 177 3.82 7.03 -28.34
N LEU A 178 3.08 6.35 -27.46
CA LEU A 178 2.69 4.95 -27.65
C LEU A 178 1.53 4.74 -28.63
N LYS A 179 0.95 5.81 -29.20
CA LYS A 179 -0.24 5.75 -30.09
C LYS A 179 -1.47 5.08 -29.42
N MET A 180 -1.59 5.24 -28.12
CA MET A 180 -2.60 4.63 -27.25
C MET A 180 -3.56 5.65 -26.60
N LEU A 181 -3.53 6.94 -26.99
CA LEU A 181 -4.43 7.98 -26.44
C LEU A 181 -5.92 7.58 -26.46
N HIS A 182 -6.37 6.86 -27.49
CA HIS A 182 -7.74 6.35 -27.60
C HIS A 182 -8.14 5.34 -26.50
N ARG A 183 -7.18 4.84 -25.72
CA ARG A 183 -7.37 3.85 -24.64
C ARG A 183 -7.27 4.45 -23.25
N ASP A 184 -7.06 5.76 -23.12
CA ASP A 184 -6.94 6.48 -21.84
C ASP A 184 -7.98 6.05 -20.79
N HIS A 185 -9.27 6.06 -21.12
CA HIS A 185 -10.34 5.65 -20.20
C HIS A 185 -10.24 4.16 -19.79
N ALA A 186 -9.85 3.29 -20.72
CA ALA A 186 -9.70 1.87 -20.42
C ALA A 186 -8.50 1.59 -19.51
N ILE A 187 -7.38 2.28 -19.75
CA ILE A 187 -6.16 2.18 -18.93
C ILE A 187 -6.41 2.79 -17.55
N ALA A 188 -7.10 3.93 -17.49
CA ALA A 188 -7.51 4.57 -16.23
C ALA A 188 -8.40 3.63 -15.40
N ALA A 189 -9.42 3.02 -16.01
CA ALA A 189 -10.29 2.06 -15.34
C ALA A 189 -9.51 0.83 -14.85
N ALA A 190 -8.53 0.35 -15.62
CA ALA A 190 -7.66 -0.74 -15.20
C ALA A 190 -6.78 -0.37 -13.99
N SER A 191 -6.16 0.82 -14.02
CA SER A 191 -5.39 1.36 -12.89
C SER A 191 -6.27 1.47 -11.64
N TRP A 192 -7.44 2.09 -11.77
CA TRP A 192 -8.37 2.29 -10.66
C TRP A 192 -8.85 0.96 -10.05
N ARG A 193 -9.24 -0.03 -10.86
CA ARG A 193 -9.62 -1.36 -10.36
C ARG A 193 -8.45 -2.07 -9.68
N THR A 194 -7.25 -1.95 -10.24
CA THR A 194 -6.02 -2.54 -9.69
C THR A 194 -5.74 -1.96 -8.31
N GLY A 195 -5.81 -0.64 -8.15
CA GLY A 195 -5.63 0.03 -6.86
C GLY A 195 -6.61 -0.46 -5.80
N LYS A 196 -7.90 -0.60 -6.16
CA LYS A 196 -8.93 -1.12 -5.24
C LYS A 196 -8.64 -2.56 -4.80
N VAL A 197 -8.27 -3.43 -5.74
CA VAL A 197 -7.91 -4.83 -5.43
C VAL A 197 -6.71 -4.88 -4.49
N ILE A 198 -5.67 -4.09 -4.74
CA ILE A 198 -4.48 -4.04 -3.89
C ILE A 198 -4.83 -3.56 -2.48
N ILE A 199 -5.65 -2.51 -2.33
CA ILE A 199 -6.10 -2.02 -1.01
C ILE A 199 -6.87 -3.12 -0.26
N VAL A 200 -7.78 -3.85 -0.93
CA VAL A 200 -8.52 -4.95 -0.29
C VAL A 200 -7.55 -6.05 0.17
N ILE A 201 -6.59 -6.44 -0.66
CA ILE A 201 -5.56 -7.44 -0.29
C ILE A 201 -4.75 -6.96 0.92
N ALA A 202 -4.31 -5.69 0.91
CA ALA A 202 -3.54 -5.12 2.00
C ALA A 202 -4.32 -5.11 3.33
N LEU A 203 -5.57 -4.63 3.31
CA LEU A 203 -6.40 -4.55 4.52
C LEU A 203 -6.75 -5.94 5.06
N THR A 204 -7.10 -6.88 4.18
CA THR A 204 -7.44 -8.26 4.57
C THR A 204 -6.22 -9.00 5.13
N TRP A 205 -5.04 -8.83 4.54
CA TRP A 205 -3.80 -9.40 5.07
C TRP A 205 -3.43 -8.77 6.42
N GLY A 206 -3.53 -7.44 6.55
CA GLY A 206 -3.30 -6.74 7.82
C GLY A 206 -4.22 -7.24 8.93
N ALA A 207 -5.51 -7.43 8.63
CA ALA A 207 -6.47 -7.99 9.57
C ALA A 207 -6.11 -9.43 9.96
N ALA A 208 -5.71 -10.26 9.00
CA ALA A 208 -5.27 -11.64 9.27
C ALA A 208 -4.06 -11.70 10.20
N ILE A 209 -3.08 -10.79 10.02
CA ILE A 209 -1.92 -10.66 10.92
C ILE A 209 -2.39 -10.32 12.35
N LEU A 210 -3.26 -9.33 12.50
CA LEU A 210 -3.74 -8.90 13.83
C LEU A 210 -4.55 -10.00 14.53
N ILE A 211 -5.45 -10.67 13.80
CA ILE A 211 -6.27 -11.76 14.34
C ILE A 211 -5.38 -12.93 14.79
N TYR A 212 -4.43 -13.33 13.95
CA TYR A 212 -3.56 -14.47 14.25
C TYR A 212 -2.66 -14.21 15.45
N ASN A 213 -1.99 -13.05 15.49
CA ASN A 213 -1.12 -12.72 16.63
C ASN A 213 -1.94 -12.40 17.89
N GLY A 214 -3.15 -11.84 17.77
CA GLY A 214 -4.07 -11.67 18.90
C GLY A 214 -4.44 -13.01 19.54
N TRP A 215 -4.77 -14.01 18.71
CA TRP A 215 -5.00 -15.38 19.17
C TRP A 215 -3.75 -16.01 19.81
N ARG A 216 -2.55 -15.78 19.26
CA ARG A 216 -1.31 -16.30 19.87
C ARG A 216 -1.02 -15.69 21.24
N THR A 217 -1.23 -14.38 21.39
CA THR A 217 -0.88 -13.65 22.60
C THR A 217 -1.94 -13.77 23.71
N TYR A 218 -3.22 -13.75 23.35
CA TYR A 218 -4.34 -13.67 24.28
C TYR A 218 -5.29 -14.88 24.24
N GLY A 219 -5.12 -15.79 23.28
CA GLY A 219 -5.98 -16.96 23.14
C GLY A 219 -5.87 -17.94 24.32
N PRO A 220 -6.84 -18.85 24.47
CA PRO A 220 -6.92 -19.78 25.60
C PRO A 220 -5.62 -20.58 25.77
N ARG A 221 -5.12 -20.66 27.00
CA ARG A 221 -4.03 -21.58 27.35
C ARG A 221 -4.65 -22.90 27.77
N ARG A 222 -4.41 -23.98 27.02
CA ARG A 222 -4.73 -25.32 27.53
C ARG A 222 -3.79 -25.59 28.70
N LEU A 223 -4.35 -25.69 29.90
CA LEU A 223 -3.62 -26.20 31.05
C LEU A 223 -3.15 -27.62 30.70
N ARG A 224 -1.86 -27.90 30.93
CA ARG A 224 -1.35 -29.27 30.80
C ARG A 224 -2.08 -30.11 31.85
N SER A 225 -2.91 -31.05 31.41
CA SER A 225 -3.34 -32.19 32.22
C SER A 225 -2.20 -33.16 32.39
#